data_AF-A0A1B6HRA8-F1
#
_entry.id   AF-A0A1B6HRA8-F1
#
_cell.length_a   1.000
_cell.length_b   1.000
_cell.length_c   1.000
_cell.angle_alpha   90.00
_cell.angle_beta   90.00
_cell.angle_gamma   90.00
#
_symmetry.space_group_name_H-M   'P 1'
#
loop_
_entity.id
_entity.type
_entity.pdbx_description
1 polymer ?
#
loop_
_entity_poly.entity_id
_entity_poly.type
_entity_poly.pdbx_seq_one_letter_code
_entity_poly.pdbx_strand_id
1 'polypeptide(L)'
;FISDRALWAGWKKPMRAVVDTGYFVDRCIPQEDIAEAFIPQSVRDEIRDRLTDEYYGACCFKITVQSPAESYISEVREAVSCKHLRLSATDIDVVALALELSDSDSSQWTTPDNVGEAGRLCCLTKDNGVKQALRLFGLCSDPEFTDRRFRLRCFSCFALYDEEVDFCKECGHNTITRVTVVGEGGDERILFSKNFRFRPRILKNERGEAISSGGTRRYEQYKERLARQRKGRGELFW
;
A
#
# COMPACT_ATOMS: atom_id res chain seq x y z
N PHE A 1 -23.75 -3.93 -10.90
CA PHE A 1 -23.99 -5.09 -10.01
C PHE A 1 -23.69 -6.37 -10.76
N ILE A 2 -22.42 -6.56 -11.13
CA ILE A 2 -21.91 -7.89 -11.47
C ILE A 2 -21.42 -8.40 -10.13
N SER A 3 -22.02 -9.49 -9.66
CA SER A 3 -21.72 -10.07 -8.36
C SER A 3 -20.27 -10.56 -8.36
N ASP A 4 -19.48 -10.16 -7.37
CA ASP A 4 -18.17 -10.71 -7.03
C ASP A 4 -18.18 -12.26 -7.00
N ARG A 5 -19.35 -12.89 -6.86
CA ARG A 5 -19.63 -14.32 -6.95
C ARG A 5 -19.00 -15.05 -8.16
N ALA A 6 -18.74 -14.38 -9.28
CA ALA A 6 -18.16 -15.02 -10.46
C ALA A 6 -16.64 -15.24 -10.36
N LEU A 7 -15.92 -14.47 -9.53
CA LEU A 7 -14.47 -14.63 -9.34
C LEU A 7 -14.11 -15.82 -8.44
N TRP A 8 -15.07 -16.32 -7.66
CA TRP A 8 -14.85 -17.31 -6.59
C TRP A 8 -15.57 -18.64 -6.83
N ALA A 9 -16.31 -18.79 -7.94
CA ALA A 9 -17.21 -19.91 -8.25
C ALA A 9 -16.54 -21.29 -8.46
N GLY A 10 -15.22 -21.42 -8.25
CA GLY A 10 -14.47 -22.67 -8.40
C GLY A 10 -13.85 -23.23 -7.11
N TRP A 11 -14.03 -22.57 -5.97
CA TRP A 11 -13.26 -22.90 -4.76
C TRP A 11 -14.00 -23.91 -3.88
N LYS A 12 -13.38 -25.08 -3.63
CA LYS A 12 -13.95 -26.16 -2.80
C LYS A 12 -13.66 -26.05 -1.30
N LYS A 13 -12.86 -25.07 -0.85
CA LYS A 13 -12.46 -24.91 0.56
C LYS A 13 -12.47 -23.45 0.98
N PRO A 14 -12.82 -23.16 2.26
CA PRO A 14 -12.94 -21.79 2.74
C PRO A 14 -11.57 -21.11 2.87
N MET A 15 -11.54 -19.82 2.58
CA MET A 15 -10.34 -19.01 2.43
C MET A 15 -9.92 -18.36 3.74
N ARG A 16 -8.61 -18.11 3.91
CA ARG A 16 -8.11 -17.15 4.91
C ARG A 16 -8.01 -15.79 4.25
N ALA A 17 -8.44 -14.75 4.95
CA ALA A 17 -8.54 -13.41 4.37
C ALA A 17 -7.92 -12.34 5.28
N VAL A 18 -7.11 -11.44 4.73
CA VAL A 18 -6.82 -10.15 5.37
C VAL A 18 -7.86 -9.15 4.91
N VAL A 19 -8.52 -8.45 5.83
CA VAL A 19 -9.66 -7.58 5.51
C VAL A 19 -9.29 -6.11 5.68
N ASP A 20 -9.51 -5.34 4.61
CA ASP A 20 -9.37 -3.89 4.60
C ASP A 20 -10.63 -3.20 5.16
N THR A 21 -10.49 -1.98 5.68
CA THR A 21 -11.57 -1.15 6.23
C THR A 21 -12.74 -1.00 5.25
N GLY A 22 -12.45 -0.90 3.94
CA GLY A 22 -13.47 -0.73 2.89
C GLY A 22 -14.52 -1.85 2.84
N TYR A 23 -14.15 -3.09 3.19
CA TYR A 23 -15.11 -4.21 3.21
C TYR A 23 -16.06 -4.17 4.41
N PHE A 24 -15.64 -3.57 5.52
CA PHE A 24 -16.51 -3.33 6.68
C PHE A 24 -17.49 -2.20 6.39
N VAL A 25 -17.02 -1.11 5.80
CA VAL A 25 -17.87 0.05 5.44
C VAL A 25 -18.98 -0.37 4.47
N ASP A 26 -18.63 -1.18 3.46
CA ASP A 26 -19.58 -1.66 2.46
C ASP A 26 -20.39 -2.89 2.95
N ARG A 27 -20.04 -3.46 4.10
CA ARG A 27 -20.70 -4.62 4.73
C ARG A 27 -20.80 -5.82 3.79
N CYS A 28 -19.71 -6.08 3.06
CA CYS A 28 -19.68 -7.05 1.96
C CYS A 28 -18.64 -8.17 2.17
N ILE A 29 -18.34 -8.53 3.42
CA ILE A 29 -17.45 -9.65 3.72
C ILE A 29 -18.18 -10.96 3.36
N PRO A 30 -17.63 -11.80 2.48
CA PRO A 30 -18.26 -13.07 2.09
C PRO A 30 -18.09 -14.11 3.20
N GLN A 31 -18.96 -14.04 4.21
CA GLN A 31 -18.87 -14.89 5.41
C GLN A 31 -18.95 -16.40 5.12
N GLU A 32 -19.63 -16.82 4.04
CA GLU A 32 -19.76 -18.24 3.67
C GLU A 32 -18.46 -18.82 3.10
N ASP A 33 -17.67 -17.97 2.42
CA ASP A 33 -16.46 -18.38 1.71
C ASP A 33 -15.19 -18.27 2.57
N ILE A 34 -15.25 -17.54 3.70
CA ILE A 34 -14.11 -17.29 4.59
C ILE A 34 -14.14 -18.22 5.80
N ALA A 35 -13.04 -18.93 6.02
CA ALA A 35 -12.79 -19.71 7.23
C ALA A 35 -12.41 -18.80 8.40
N GLU A 36 -11.44 -17.93 8.15
CA GLU A 36 -10.82 -17.05 9.14
C GLU A 36 -10.40 -15.73 8.48
N ALA A 37 -10.67 -14.64 9.16
CA ALA A 37 -10.33 -13.29 8.73
C ALA A 37 -9.33 -12.65 9.70
N PHE A 38 -8.39 -11.89 9.17
CA PHE A 38 -7.36 -11.18 9.92
C PHE A 38 -7.46 -9.69 9.64
N ILE A 39 -7.31 -8.88 10.69
CA ILE A 39 -7.20 -7.42 10.56
C ILE A 39 -6.06 -6.90 11.44
N PRO A 40 -5.31 -5.88 11.00
CA PRO A 40 -4.38 -5.18 11.87
C PRO A 40 -5.12 -4.30 12.88
N GLN A 41 -4.47 -3.99 14.00
CA GLN A 41 -5.05 -3.10 15.02
C GLN A 41 -5.40 -1.72 14.44
N SER A 42 -4.62 -1.21 13.48
CA SER A 42 -4.87 0.07 12.81
C SER A 42 -6.19 0.10 12.04
N VAL A 43 -6.62 -1.00 11.43
CA VAL A 43 -7.96 -1.13 10.81
C VAL A 43 -9.05 -1.11 11.88
N ARG A 44 -8.85 -1.84 12.99
CA ARG A 44 -9.81 -1.84 14.11
C ARG A 44 -10.03 -0.43 14.70
N ASP A 45 -8.96 0.35 14.80
CA ASP A 45 -8.96 1.72 15.34
C ASP A 45 -9.55 2.75 14.36
N GLU A 46 -9.54 2.44 13.07
CA GLU A 46 -10.16 3.24 12.01
C GLU A 46 -11.70 3.09 11.99
N ILE A 47 -12.21 1.92 12.40
CA ILE A 47 -13.65 1.65 12.52
C ILE A 47 -14.24 2.45 13.68
N ARG A 48 -14.84 3.61 13.34
CA ARG A 48 -15.47 4.53 14.30
C ARG A 48 -16.97 4.71 14.08
N ASP A 49 -17.46 4.36 12.90
CA ASP A 49 -18.87 4.49 12.56
C ASP A 49 -19.72 3.43 13.26
N ARG A 50 -20.89 3.82 13.74
CA ARG A 50 -21.80 2.96 14.51
C ARG A 50 -22.24 1.73 13.71
N LEU A 51 -22.55 1.88 12.42
CA LEU A 51 -23.04 0.78 11.60
C LEU A 51 -21.91 -0.18 11.24
N THR A 52 -20.71 0.35 10.99
CA THR A 52 -19.52 -0.45 10.72
C THR A 52 -19.10 -1.25 11.95
N ASP A 53 -19.19 -0.67 13.16
CA ASP A 53 -18.87 -1.35 14.42
C ASP A 53 -19.91 -2.44 14.76
N GLU A 54 -21.21 -2.18 14.55
CA GLU A 54 -22.26 -3.23 14.66
C GLU A 54 -22.01 -4.40 13.70
N TYR A 55 -21.63 -4.10 12.46
CA TYR A 55 -21.31 -5.14 11.47
C TYR A 55 -20.06 -5.93 11.84
N TYR A 56 -19.01 -5.26 12.32
CA TYR A 56 -17.84 -5.92 12.89
C TYR A 56 -18.23 -6.84 14.05
N GLY A 57 -19.07 -6.36 14.98
CA GLY A 57 -19.59 -7.15 16.09
C GLY A 57 -20.36 -8.40 15.65
N ALA A 58 -21.08 -8.33 14.53
CA ALA A 58 -21.74 -9.50 13.94
C ALA A 58 -20.76 -10.49 13.30
N CYS A 59 -19.60 -10.03 12.83
CA CYS A 59 -18.58 -10.86 12.16
C CYS A 59 -17.44 -11.31 13.08
N CYS A 60 -17.35 -10.75 14.30
CA CYS A 60 -16.15 -10.82 15.14
C CYS A 60 -15.70 -12.24 15.48
N PHE A 61 -16.62 -13.21 15.48
CA PHE A 61 -16.34 -14.61 15.75
C PHE A 61 -15.43 -15.28 14.71
N LYS A 62 -15.31 -14.71 13.50
CA LYS A 62 -14.37 -15.16 12.47
C LYS A 62 -13.15 -14.26 12.32
N ILE A 63 -13.08 -13.15 13.04
CA ILE A 63 -12.08 -12.11 12.83
C ILE A 63 -11.07 -12.11 13.99
N THR A 64 -9.81 -12.30 13.63
CA THR A 64 -8.66 -12.20 14.53
C THR A 64 -7.97 -10.86 14.32
N VAL A 65 -7.77 -10.10 15.41
CA VAL A 65 -6.98 -8.87 15.36
C VAL A 65 -5.52 -9.21 15.62
N GLN A 66 -4.67 -8.96 14.64
CA GLN A 66 -3.24 -9.26 14.68
C GLN A 66 -2.49 -8.16 13.93
N SER A 67 -1.58 -7.46 14.63
CA SER A 67 -0.69 -6.49 13.99
C SER A 67 0.55 -7.20 13.40
N PRO A 68 1.04 -6.75 12.23
CA PRO A 68 2.20 -7.35 11.59
C PRO A 68 3.51 -7.05 12.33
N ALA A 69 4.53 -7.86 12.09
CA ALA A 69 5.88 -7.62 12.60
C ALA A 69 6.55 -6.43 11.89
N GLU A 70 7.37 -5.67 12.62
CA GLU A 70 8.04 -4.46 12.12
C GLU A 70 8.96 -4.73 10.92
N SER A 71 9.49 -5.95 10.79
CA SER A 71 10.28 -6.38 9.64
C SER A 71 9.46 -6.31 8.34
N TYR A 72 8.24 -6.86 8.34
CA TYR A 72 7.36 -6.84 7.17
C TYR A 72 6.85 -5.44 6.87
N ILE A 73 6.56 -4.63 7.91
CA ILE A 73 6.19 -3.22 7.73
C ILE A 73 7.30 -2.45 7.00
N SER A 74 8.56 -2.67 7.41
CA SER A 74 9.73 -2.02 6.80
C SER A 74 9.92 -2.45 5.35
N GLU A 75 9.81 -3.74 5.07
CA GLU A 75 9.92 -4.29 3.71
C GLU A 75 8.83 -3.72 2.78
N VAL A 76 7.58 -3.68 3.24
CA VAL A 76 6.47 -3.10 2.47
C VAL A 76 6.70 -1.62 2.22
N ARG A 77 7.14 -0.86 3.24
CA ARG A 77 7.45 0.58 3.09
C ARG A 77 8.50 0.82 2.01
N GLU A 78 9.56 0.03 2.01
CA GLU A 78 10.63 0.14 1.03
C GLU A 78 10.13 -0.16 -0.38
N ALA A 79 9.43 -1.29 -0.57
CA ALA A 79 8.88 -1.68 -1.87
C ALA A 79 7.90 -0.65 -2.44
N VAL A 80 7.02 -0.10 -1.60
CA VAL A 80 6.01 0.91 -1.95
C VAL A 80 6.68 2.25 -2.32
N SER A 81 7.69 2.69 -1.56
CA SER A 81 8.43 3.93 -1.84
C SER A 81 9.19 3.84 -3.16
N CYS A 82 9.89 2.73 -3.41
CA CYS A 82 10.61 2.47 -4.67
C CYS A 82 9.71 2.52 -5.92
N LYS A 83 8.39 2.36 -5.77
CA LYS A 83 7.41 2.41 -6.87
C LYS A 83 6.52 3.66 -6.84
N HIS A 84 6.81 4.64 -5.98
CA HIS A 84 6.00 5.87 -5.78
C HIS A 84 4.52 5.61 -5.48
N LEU A 85 4.24 4.45 -4.87
CA LEU A 85 2.92 4.14 -4.35
C LEU A 85 2.70 4.98 -3.10
N ARG A 86 1.53 5.62 -3.00
CA ARG A 86 1.19 6.46 -1.85
C ARG A 86 0.10 5.76 -1.08
N LEU A 87 0.50 5.01 -0.07
CA LEU A 87 -0.37 4.29 0.84
C LEU A 87 -0.39 4.97 2.20
N SER A 88 -1.50 4.83 2.92
CA SER A 88 -1.58 5.23 4.33
C SER A 88 -0.81 4.26 5.22
N ALA A 89 -0.61 4.62 6.49
CA ALA A 89 0.00 3.71 7.46
C ALA A 89 -0.85 2.44 7.66
N THR A 90 -2.19 2.60 7.73
CA THR A 90 -3.13 1.47 7.85
C THR A 90 -3.04 0.55 6.63
N ASP A 91 -2.99 1.11 5.42
CA ASP A 91 -2.84 0.33 4.18
C ASP A 91 -1.53 -0.48 4.18
N ILE A 92 -0.43 0.10 4.69
CA ILE A 92 0.84 -0.59 4.83
C ILE A 92 0.72 -1.76 5.80
N ASP A 93 0.05 -1.59 6.94
CA ASP A 93 -0.16 -2.66 7.92
C ASP A 93 -0.99 -3.81 7.33
N VAL A 94 -2.02 -3.50 6.51
CA VAL A 94 -2.82 -4.50 5.81
C VAL A 94 -1.97 -5.33 4.85
N VAL A 95 -1.13 -4.69 4.04
CA VAL A 95 -0.24 -5.38 3.09
C VAL A 95 0.83 -6.19 3.83
N ALA A 96 1.41 -5.62 4.90
CA ALA A 96 2.44 -6.29 5.70
C ALA A 96 1.88 -7.53 6.42
N LEU A 97 0.67 -7.45 6.97
CA LEU A 97 0.00 -8.59 7.59
C LEU A 97 -0.30 -9.69 6.55
N ALA A 98 -0.71 -9.29 5.34
CA ALA A 98 -0.92 -10.26 4.27
C ALA A 98 0.39 -10.97 3.88
N LEU A 99 1.50 -10.25 3.81
CA LEU A 99 2.82 -10.82 3.52
C LEU A 99 3.30 -11.78 4.61
N GLU A 100 3.17 -11.38 5.88
CA GLU A 100 3.56 -12.22 7.02
C GLU A 100 2.78 -13.54 7.06
N LEU A 101 1.46 -13.47 6.85
CA LEU A 101 0.61 -14.65 6.84
C LEU A 101 0.89 -15.55 5.64
N SER A 102 1.20 -14.98 4.47
CA SER A 102 1.56 -15.79 3.29
C SER A 102 2.88 -16.52 3.48
N ASP A 103 3.87 -15.89 4.11
CA ASP A 103 5.17 -16.49 4.36
C ASP A 103 5.08 -17.61 5.41
N SER A 104 4.26 -17.38 6.45
CA SER A 104 3.93 -18.39 7.45
C SER A 104 3.29 -19.63 6.82
N ASP A 105 2.37 -19.45 5.88
CA ASP A 105 1.70 -20.54 5.17
C ASP A 105 2.65 -21.29 4.23
N SER A 106 3.59 -20.58 3.60
CA SER A 106 4.59 -21.18 2.71
C SER A 106 5.60 -22.08 3.43
N SER A 107 5.81 -21.84 4.73
CA SER A 107 6.77 -22.57 5.54
C SER A 107 6.25 -23.93 6.05
N GLN A 108 4.96 -24.22 5.85
CA GLN A 108 4.36 -25.48 6.28
C GLN A 108 4.63 -26.61 5.28
N TRP A 109 5.08 -27.77 5.77
CA TRP A 109 5.34 -28.93 4.92
C TRP A 109 4.06 -29.41 4.24
N THR A 110 4.06 -29.48 2.90
CA THR A 110 2.92 -29.95 2.13
C THR A 110 2.89 -31.48 2.07
N THR A 111 1.98 -32.13 2.79
CA THR A 111 1.62 -33.55 2.67
C THR A 111 0.55 -33.75 1.59
N PRO A 112 0.41 -34.95 0.98
CA PRO A 112 -0.67 -35.24 0.03
C PRO A 112 -2.08 -34.89 0.55
N ASP A 113 -2.26 -34.93 1.87
CA ASP A 113 -3.52 -34.59 2.55
C ASP A 113 -3.77 -33.07 2.63
N ASN A 114 -2.73 -32.24 2.61
CA ASN A 114 -2.81 -30.78 2.74
C ASN A 114 -2.46 -30.01 1.45
N VAL A 115 -2.15 -30.70 0.34
CA VAL A 115 -1.87 -30.08 -0.99
C VAL A 115 -3.03 -29.18 -1.48
N GLY A 116 -4.26 -29.43 -1.03
CA GLY A 116 -5.42 -28.55 -1.26
C GLY A 116 -5.82 -27.66 -0.07
N GLU A 117 -5.07 -27.72 1.04
CA GLU A 117 -5.28 -26.99 2.30
C GLU A 117 -4.31 -25.85 2.53
N ALA A 118 -3.37 -25.63 1.60
CA ALA A 118 -2.76 -24.31 1.44
C ALA A 118 -3.89 -23.32 1.11
N GLY A 119 -4.61 -22.90 2.15
CA GLY A 119 -5.73 -21.99 2.11
C GLY A 119 -5.17 -20.69 1.59
N ARG A 120 -5.28 -20.51 0.27
CA ARG A 120 -4.69 -19.39 -0.45
C ARG A 120 -5.21 -18.11 0.21
N LEU A 121 -4.31 -17.44 0.91
CA LEU A 121 -4.55 -16.18 1.56
C LEU A 121 -5.02 -15.17 0.52
N CYS A 122 -6.14 -14.50 0.77
CA CYS A 122 -6.56 -13.36 -0.01
C CYS A 122 -6.48 -12.09 0.82
N CYS A 123 -6.28 -10.96 0.15
CA CYS A 123 -6.55 -9.67 0.77
C CYS A 123 -7.84 -9.11 0.17
N LEU A 124 -8.83 -8.90 1.03
CA LEU A 124 -10.09 -8.27 0.69
C LEU A 124 -9.91 -6.76 0.77
N THR A 125 -9.50 -6.17 -0.36
CA THR A 125 -9.39 -4.72 -0.53
C THR A 125 -10.09 -4.26 -1.81
N LYS A 126 -10.68 -3.07 -1.76
CA LYS A 126 -11.23 -2.39 -2.94
C LYS A 126 -10.30 -1.27 -3.42
N ASP A 127 -9.29 -0.92 -2.63
CA ASP A 127 -8.36 0.14 -2.96
C ASP A 127 -7.33 -0.34 -3.99
N ASN A 128 -7.28 0.36 -5.13
CA ASN A 128 -6.35 0.02 -6.22
C ASN A 128 -4.88 0.23 -5.84
N GLY A 129 -4.58 1.13 -4.90
CA GLY A 129 -3.25 1.30 -4.32
C GLY A 129 -2.84 0.08 -3.50
N VAL A 130 -3.71 -0.43 -2.64
CA VAL A 130 -3.45 -1.65 -1.84
C VAL A 130 -3.29 -2.85 -2.78
N LYS A 131 -4.17 -3.01 -3.78
CA LYS A 131 -4.03 -4.05 -4.84
C LYS A 131 -2.69 -3.97 -5.55
N GLN A 132 -2.25 -2.75 -5.91
CA GLN A 132 -0.96 -2.54 -6.58
C GLN A 132 0.21 -2.97 -5.70
N ALA A 133 0.17 -2.70 -4.40
CA ALA A 133 1.22 -3.07 -3.46
C ALA A 133 1.25 -4.59 -3.22
N LEU A 134 0.10 -5.22 -3.00
CA LEU A 134 -0.01 -6.69 -2.90
C LEU A 134 0.55 -7.40 -4.14
N ARG A 135 0.39 -6.79 -5.32
CA ARG A 135 0.91 -7.34 -6.58
C ARG A 135 2.45 -7.31 -6.66
N LEU A 136 3.12 -6.40 -5.96
CA LEU A 136 4.59 -6.41 -5.84
C LEU A 136 5.09 -7.68 -5.15
N PHE A 137 4.28 -8.25 -4.26
CA PHE A 137 4.57 -9.47 -3.51
C PHE A 137 3.89 -10.72 -4.07
N GLY A 138 3.20 -10.61 -5.22
CA GLY A 138 2.49 -11.76 -5.82
C GLY A 138 1.21 -12.18 -5.07
N LEU A 139 0.70 -11.36 -4.14
CA LEU A 139 -0.45 -11.67 -3.29
C LEU A 139 -1.81 -11.20 -3.86
N CYS A 140 -1.81 -10.53 -5.02
CA CYS A 140 -3.02 -10.09 -5.70
C CYS A 140 -3.11 -10.70 -7.11
N SER A 141 -4.19 -11.43 -7.39
CA SER A 141 -4.48 -12.01 -8.70
C SER A 141 -5.81 -11.51 -9.29
N ASP A 142 -6.22 -10.29 -8.96
CA ASP A 142 -7.42 -9.69 -9.53
C ASP A 142 -7.23 -9.50 -11.06
N PRO A 143 -8.01 -10.19 -11.91
CA PRO A 143 -7.88 -10.13 -13.36
C PRO A 143 -8.41 -8.82 -13.96
N GLU A 144 -9.30 -8.10 -13.26
CA GLU A 144 -9.81 -6.81 -13.70
C GLU A 144 -8.84 -5.67 -13.35
N PHE A 145 -7.93 -5.91 -12.40
CA PHE A 145 -6.94 -4.93 -11.98
C PHE A 145 -5.76 -4.82 -12.97
N THR A 146 -5.56 -3.61 -13.50
CA THR A 146 -4.42 -3.29 -14.38
C THR A 146 -3.34 -2.55 -13.60
N ASP A 147 -2.10 -3.08 -13.67
CA ASP A 147 -0.94 -2.47 -13.02
C ASP A 147 -0.65 -1.06 -13.57
N ARG A 148 -0.36 -0.13 -12.65
CA ARG A 148 0.05 1.23 -12.96
C ARG A 148 1.44 1.49 -12.40
N ARG A 149 2.33 1.94 -13.28
CA ARG A 149 3.66 2.41 -12.88
C ARG A 149 3.64 3.92 -12.67
N PHE A 150 4.39 4.40 -11.68
CA PHE A 150 4.47 5.82 -11.35
C PHE A 150 5.91 6.29 -11.40
N ARG A 151 6.12 7.51 -11.90
CA ARG A 151 7.40 8.23 -11.84
C ARG A 151 7.16 9.64 -11.32
N LEU A 152 8.20 10.27 -10.82
CA LEU A 152 8.17 11.69 -10.48
C LEU A 152 8.60 12.51 -11.69
N ARG A 153 7.94 13.64 -11.91
CA ARG A 153 8.18 14.55 -13.02
C ARG A 153 8.18 15.98 -12.53
N CYS A 154 9.16 16.77 -12.95
CA CYS A 154 9.10 18.22 -12.84
C CYS A 154 8.11 18.79 -13.88
N PHE A 155 7.03 19.45 -13.48
CA PHE A 155 6.10 20.02 -14.47
C PHE A 155 6.64 21.28 -15.17
N SER A 156 7.74 21.86 -14.67
CA SER A 156 8.37 23.06 -15.24
C SER A 156 9.41 22.71 -16.32
N CYS A 157 10.41 21.87 -16.00
CA CYS A 157 11.46 21.47 -16.94
C CYS A 157 11.30 20.06 -17.54
N PHE A 158 10.24 19.34 -17.15
CA PHE A 158 9.88 18.02 -17.68
C PHE A 158 10.84 16.86 -17.36
N ALA A 159 11.88 17.10 -16.54
CA ALA A 159 12.74 16.04 -16.04
C ALA A 159 11.95 14.95 -15.29
N LEU A 160 12.32 13.68 -15.52
CA LEU A 160 11.74 12.49 -14.90
C LEU A 160 12.72 11.90 -13.89
N TYR A 161 12.17 11.36 -12.80
CA TYR A 161 12.92 10.77 -11.71
C TYR A 161 12.28 9.45 -11.28
N ASP A 162 13.10 8.43 -11.13
CA ASP A 162 12.71 7.13 -10.55
C ASP A 162 12.90 7.08 -9.03
N GLU A 163 13.76 7.95 -8.50
CA GLU A 163 13.99 8.11 -7.07
C GLU A 163 13.06 9.18 -6.47
N GLU A 164 12.86 9.14 -5.15
CA GLU A 164 12.14 10.21 -4.46
C GLU A 164 12.94 11.51 -4.46
N VAL A 165 12.33 12.57 -5.00
CA VAL A 165 12.92 13.91 -5.03
C VAL A 165 11.92 14.95 -4.51
N ASP A 166 12.34 15.78 -3.55
CA ASP A 166 11.51 16.89 -3.06
C ASP A 166 11.58 18.11 -4.00
N PHE A 167 12.76 18.36 -4.56
CA PHE A 167 13.03 19.46 -5.49
C PHE A 167 13.61 18.90 -6.79
N CYS A 168 13.33 19.56 -7.90
CA CYS A 168 13.91 19.18 -9.18
C CYS A 168 15.43 19.35 -9.14
N LYS A 169 16.17 18.30 -9.52
CA LYS A 169 17.63 18.31 -9.59
C LYS A 169 18.16 19.23 -10.70
N GLU A 170 17.39 19.39 -11.79
CA GLU A 170 17.75 20.23 -12.93
C GLU A 170 17.48 21.73 -12.68
N CYS A 171 16.24 22.07 -12.27
CA CYS A 171 15.83 23.47 -12.14
C CYS A 171 15.79 23.98 -10.69
N GLY A 172 15.98 23.14 -9.68
CA GLY A 172 16.01 23.52 -8.26
C GLY A 172 14.66 23.88 -7.62
N HIS A 173 13.58 23.94 -8.40
CA HIS A 173 12.26 24.36 -7.94
C HIS A 173 11.45 23.21 -7.34
N ASN A 174 10.58 23.53 -6.39
CA ASN A 174 9.56 22.62 -5.85
C ASN A 174 8.40 22.48 -6.84
N THR A 175 8.62 21.69 -7.90
CA THR A 175 7.68 21.51 -9.01
C THR A 175 7.51 20.03 -9.37
N ILE A 176 7.80 19.16 -8.41
CA ILE A 176 7.71 17.71 -8.58
C ILE A 176 6.26 17.25 -8.47
N THR A 177 5.86 16.43 -9.44
CA THR A 177 4.52 15.86 -9.58
C THR A 177 4.62 14.38 -9.87
N ARG A 178 3.69 13.58 -9.35
CA ARG A 178 3.62 12.16 -9.67
C ARG A 178 2.82 11.97 -10.95
N VAL A 179 3.36 11.21 -11.90
CA VAL A 179 2.70 10.86 -13.17
C VAL A 179 2.61 9.36 -13.34
N THR A 180 1.58 8.89 -14.04
CA THR A 180 1.43 7.48 -14.40
C THR A 180 2.13 7.22 -15.73
N VAL A 181 2.87 6.12 -15.81
CA VAL A 181 3.57 5.67 -17.01
C VAL A 181 2.97 4.35 -17.46
N VAL A 182 2.68 4.25 -18.75
CA VAL A 182 2.16 3.06 -19.41
C VAL A 182 3.07 2.70 -20.57
N GLY A 183 3.50 1.46 -20.65
CA GLY A 183 4.33 0.96 -21.75
C GLY A 183 4.96 -0.38 -21.41
N GLU A 184 4.97 -1.27 -22.40
CA GLU A 184 5.74 -2.51 -22.42
C GLU A 184 6.55 -2.51 -23.73
N GLY A 185 7.87 -2.71 -23.66
CA GLY A 185 8.67 -2.98 -24.86
C GLY A 185 9.08 -1.78 -25.72
N GLY A 186 9.52 -0.66 -25.12
CA GLY A 186 10.32 0.36 -25.79
C GLY A 186 9.71 1.76 -25.88
N ASP A 187 8.37 1.86 -25.97
CA ASP A 187 7.67 3.14 -26.01
C ASP A 187 6.92 3.42 -24.70
N GLU A 188 7.49 4.27 -23.84
CA GLU A 188 6.84 4.75 -22.61
C GLU A 188 5.91 5.93 -22.92
N ARG A 189 4.63 5.81 -22.53
CA ARG A 189 3.65 6.89 -22.58
C ARG A 189 3.36 7.40 -21.18
N ILE A 190 3.41 8.71 -21.02
CA ILE A 190 3.10 9.38 -19.76
C ILE A 190 1.67 9.88 -19.80
N LEU A 191 0.88 9.51 -18.79
CA LEU A 191 -0.50 9.95 -18.65
C LEU A 191 -0.58 11.18 -17.75
N PHE A 192 -1.07 12.29 -18.31
CA PHE A 192 -1.32 13.52 -17.57
C PHE A 192 -2.77 13.61 -17.09
N SER A 193 -2.95 14.14 -15.88
CA SER A 193 -4.29 14.45 -15.37
C SER A 193 -4.87 15.65 -16.12
N LYS A 194 -6.11 15.52 -16.59
CA LYS A 194 -6.89 16.65 -17.11
C LYS A 194 -7.10 17.67 -15.97
N ASN A 195 -6.99 18.97 -16.26
CA ASN A 195 -7.14 20.05 -15.28
C ASN A 195 -6.16 20.00 -14.11
N PHE A 196 -4.91 19.65 -14.39
CA PHE A 196 -3.84 19.62 -13.38
C PHE A 196 -3.74 20.96 -12.63
N ARG A 197 -3.92 20.91 -11.30
CA ARG A 197 -3.69 22.03 -10.38
C ARG A 197 -2.54 21.64 -9.45
N PHE A 198 -1.44 22.38 -9.55
CA PHE A 198 -0.30 22.11 -8.69
C PHE A 198 -0.59 22.51 -7.24
N ARG A 199 -0.38 21.56 -6.32
CA ARG A 199 -0.42 21.78 -4.88
C ARG A 199 0.99 21.55 -4.32
N PRO A 200 1.77 22.61 -4.03
CA PRO A 200 3.14 22.45 -3.58
C PRO A 200 3.19 21.76 -2.21
N ARG A 201 4.08 20.80 -2.06
CA ARG A 201 4.42 20.23 -0.75
C ARG A 201 5.31 21.23 -0.02
N ILE A 202 4.81 21.85 1.04
CA ILE A 202 5.59 22.82 1.81
C ILE A 202 6.46 22.06 2.81
N LEU A 203 7.77 22.05 2.57
CA LEU A 203 8.74 21.57 3.53
C LEU A 203 9.03 22.66 4.56
N LYS A 204 9.04 22.29 5.84
CA LYS A 204 9.28 23.23 6.95
C LYS A 204 10.52 22.83 7.75
N ASN A 205 11.31 23.82 8.14
CA ASN A 205 12.43 23.63 9.06
C ASN A 205 11.92 23.48 10.52
N GLU A 206 12.85 23.36 11.48
CA GLU A 206 12.55 23.29 12.91
C GLU A 206 11.81 24.51 13.45
N ARG A 207 12.00 25.66 12.82
CA ARG A 207 11.35 26.94 13.18
C ARG A 207 10.00 27.14 12.49
N GLY A 208 9.55 26.18 11.68
CA GLY A 208 8.31 26.26 10.92
C GLY A 208 8.38 27.08 9.63
N GLU A 209 9.56 27.58 9.25
CA GLU A 209 9.78 28.37 8.03
C GLU A 209 9.81 27.45 6.80
N ALA A 210 9.22 27.91 5.70
CA ALA A 210 9.20 27.17 4.45
C ALA A 210 10.58 27.10 3.78
N ILE A 211 10.95 25.91 3.32
CA ILE A 211 12.14 25.66 2.51
C ILE A 211 11.74 25.81 1.04
N SER A 212 12.34 26.78 0.35
CA SER A 212 11.97 27.17 -1.02
C SER A 212 12.75 26.43 -2.11
N SER A 213 13.97 25.98 -1.84
CA SER A 213 14.81 25.27 -2.81
C SER A 213 15.76 24.26 -2.15
N GLY A 214 16.10 23.22 -2.92
CA GLY A 214 16.96 22.11 -2.49
C GLY A 214 18.44 22.47 -2.33
N GLY A 215 18.90 23.58 -2.92
CA GLY A 215 20.31 24.03 -2.80
C GLY A 215 20.61 24.82 -1.52
N THR A 216 19.64 24.98 -0.62
CA THR A 216 19.83 25.76 0.61
C THR A 216 20.40 24.91 1.74
N ARG A 217 21.29 25.49 2.56
CA ARG A 217 21.76 24.89 3.82
C ARG A 217 20.60 24.43 4.72
N ARG A 218 19.46 25.12 4.65
CA ARG A 218 18.22 24.76 5.35
C ARG A 218 17.68 23.40 4.91
N TYR A 219 17.76 23.07 3.63
CA TYR A 219 17.35 21.77 3.11
C TYR A 219 18.30 20.64 3.53
N GLU A 220 19.61 20.90 3.55
CA GLU A 220 20.61 19.94 4.05
C GLU A 220 20.34 19.58 5.52
N GLN A 221 20.15 20.59 6.37
CA GLN A 221 19.78 20.38 7.79
C GLN A 221 18.47 19.61 7.94
N TYR A 222 17.47 19.90 7.10
CA TYR A 222 16.22 19.15 7.06
C TYR A 222 16.44 17.67 6.75
N LYS A 223 17.27 17.35 5.74
CA LYS A 223 17.61 15.97 5.37
C LYS A 223 18.39 15.25 6.47
N GLU A 224 19.38 15.90 7.06
CA GLU A 224 20.13 15.34 8.20
C GLU A 224 19.23 15.00 9.38
N ARG A 225 18.28 15.88 9.70
CA ARG A 225 17.30 15.65 10.77
C ARG A 225 16.42 14.44 10.47
N LEU A 226 15.90 14.32 9.24
CA LEU A 226 15.13 13.15 8.82
C LEU A 226 15.97 11.87 8.93
N ALA A 227 17.23 11.90 8.50
CA ALA A 227 18.14 10.75 8.61
C ALA A 227 18.38 10.35 10.08
N ARG A 228 18.52 11.32 11.00
CA ARG A 228 18.65 11.05 12.45
C ARG A 228 17.37 10.45 13.02
N GLN A 229 16.20 10.97 12.63
CA GLN A 229 14.90 10.44 13.08
C GLN A 229 14.68 9.00 12.59
N ARG A 230 15.06 8.70 11.35
CA ARG A 230 15.01 7.33 10.79
C ARG A 230 15.97 6.38 11.51
N LYS A 231 17.22 6.79 11.75
CA LYS A 231 18.19 6.01 12.55
C LYS A 231 17.71 5.75 13.98
N GLY A 232 17.07 6.73 14.62
CA GLY A 232 16.50 6.57 15.96
C GLY A 232 15.28 5.64 16.02
N ARG A 233 14.63 5.38 14.89
CA ARG A 233 13.49 4.45 14.75
C ARG A 233 13.89 3.04 14.31
N GLY A 234 15.18 2.77 14.11
CA GLY A 234 15.65 1.46 13.65
C GLY A 234 15.45 1.20 12.14
N GLU A 235 14.99 2.20 11.38
CA GLU A 235 14.93 2.13 9.91
C GLU A 235 16.36 2.31 9.34
N LEU A 236 17.13 1.23 9.27
CA LEU A 236 18.42 1.17 8.59
C LEU A 236 18.17 0.92 7.09
N PHE A 237 18.60 1.85 6.24
CA PHE A 237 18.68 1.62 4.79
C PHE A 237 20.05 1.04 4.44
N TRP A 238 20.05 -0.01 3.62
CA TRP A 238 21.18 -0.44 2.79
C TRP A 238 20.90 -0.03 1.35
#